data_AF-A0A8S1E665-F1
#
_entry.id   AF-A0A8S1E665-F1
#
_cell.length_a   1.000
_cell.length_b   1.000
_cell.length_c   1.000
_cell.angle_alpha   90.00
_cell.angle_beta   90.00
_cell.angle_gamma   90.00
#
_symmetry.space_group_name_H-M   'P 1'
#
loop_
_entity.id
_entity.type
_entity.pdbx_description
1 polymer ?
#
loop_
_entity_poly.entity_id
_entity_poly.type
_entity_poly.pdbx_seq_one_letter_code
_entity_poly.pdbx_strand_id
1 'polypeptide(L)'
;MTQGSIAVDRFLPENASSCTAYFLSHCHADHMRGLNEVSFSAHIASKADHFIYCSEVSAQILKNLMRDNESVLAKIQTLTLGPNLVQVPILDSDYQLDLVVTLIPAGHCLGSCM
;
A
#
# COMPACT_ATOMS: atom_id res chain seq x y z
N MET A 1 -12.37 -12.96 -15.69
CA MET A 1 -11.47 -13.34 -14.58
C MET A 1 -10.67 -12.10 -14.24
N THR A 2 -11.21 -11.26 -13.37
CA THR A 2 -10.65 -9.95 -13.01
C THR A 2 -9.56 -10.13 -11.95
N GLN A 3 -8.32 -10.35 -12.35
CA GLN A 3 -7.18 -10.22 -11.43
C GLN A 3 -6.88 -8.73 -11.27
N GLY A 4 -7.56 -8.09 -10.32
CA GLY A 4 -6.94 -6.96 -9.64
C GLY A 4 -5.99 -7.54 -8.59
N SER A 5 -4.76 -7.04 -8.55
CA SER A 5 -3.76 -7.46 -7.56
C SER A 5 -3.11 -6.25 -6.88
N ILE A 6 -3.25 -5.06 -7.47
CA ILE A 6 -2.53 -3.87 -7.06
C ILE A 6 -3.44 -2.65 -7.12
N ALA A 7 -3.42 -1.81 -6.09
CA ALA A 7 -3.93 -0.46 -6.10
C ALA A 7 -2.81 0.54 -5.80
N VAL A 8 -2.86 1.72 -6.40
CA VAL A 8 -1.88 2.81 -6.15
C VAL A 8 -2.66 4.07 -5.80
N ASP A 9 -2.31 4.71 -4.68
CA ASP A 9 -2.85 6.00 -4.21
C ASP A 9 -4.37 6.05 -4.02
N ARG A 10 -5.03 4.88 -3.92
CA ARG A 10 -6.47 4.78 -3.79
C ARG A 10 -6.86 3.59 -2.92
N PHE A 11 -7.47 3.89 -1.79
CA PHE A 11 -7.77 2.93 -0.71
C PHE A 11 -9.28 2.85 -0.43
N LEU A 12 -10.08 3.09 -1.46
CA LEU A 12 -11.54 3.06 -1.36
C LEU A 12 -12.07 1.62 -1.37
N PRO A 13 -13.31 1.38 -0.89
CA PRO A 13 -13.90 0.03 -0.82
C PRO A 13 -13.95 -0.72 -2.16
N GLU A 14 -14.05 -0.01 -3.28
CA GLU A 14 -14.01 -0.58 -4.63
C GLU A 14 -12.65 -1.22 -4.97
N ASN A 15 -11.55 -0.75 -4.37
CA ASN A 15 -10.24 -1.38 -4.49
C ASN A 15 -10.09 -2.55 -3.51
N ALA A 16 -10.71 -2.44 -2.32
CA ALA A 16 -10.64 -3.47 -1.29
C ALA A 16 -11.25 -4.82 -1.71
N SER A 17 -12.22 -4.83 -2.62
CA SER A 17 -12.82 -6.06 -3.15
C SER A 17 -11.97 -6.75 -4.22
N SER A 18 -10.96 -6.06 -4.77
CA SER A 18 -10.22 -6.54 -5.94
C SER A 18 -8.71 -6.40 -5.85
N CYS A 19 -8.13 -5.96 -4.73
CA CYS A 19 -6.69 -5.70 -4.61
C CYS A 19 -6.12 -6.33 -3.34
N THR A 20 -4.91 -6.86 -3.48
CA THR A 20 -4.18 -7.56 -2.39
C THR A 20 -2.91 -6.81 -1.99
N ALA A 21 -2.31 -6.02 -2.88
CA ALA A 21 -1.24 -5.08 -2.59
C ALA A 21 -1.66 -3.63 -2.85
N TYR A 22 -1.21 -2.73 -1.98
CA TYR A 22 -1.46 -1.30 -2.09
C TYR A 22 -0.14 -0.54 -2.13
N PHE A 23 -0.04 0.50 -2.95
CA PHE A 23 1.14 1.35 -3.02
C PHE A 23 0.75 2.80 -2.76
N LEU A 24 1.59 3.50 -1.99
CA LEU A 24 1.47 4.94 -1.78
C LEU A 24 2.70 5.64 -2.35
N SER A 25 2.49 6.45 -3.38
CA SER A 25 3.55 7.21 -4.06
C SER A 25 4.13 8.30 -3.16
N HIS A 26 3.27 8.98 -2.39
CA HIS A 26 3.63 10.02 -1.42
C HIS A 26 2.45 10.40 -0.50
N CYS A 27 2.74 11.14 0.57
CA CYS A 27 1.77 11.45 1.63
C CYS A 27 1.03 12.79 1.41
N HIS A 28 0.40 12.99 0.26
CA HIS A 28 -0.57 14.07 0.06
C HIS A 28 -2.02 13.55 0.18
N ALA A 29 -2.91 14.42 0.65
CA ALA A 29 -4.27 14.03 1.03
C ALA A 29 -5.11 13.47 -0.14
N ASP A 30 -4.89 13.95 -1.36
CA ASP A 30 -5.54 13.48 -2.58
C ASP A 30 -5.09 12.08 -3.00
N HIS A 31 -3.89 11.65 -2.63
CA HIS A 31 -3.33 10.31 -2.85
C HIS A 31 -3.60 9.33 -1.70
N MET A 32 -4.17 9.80 -0.58
CA MET A 32 -4.44 9.00 0.62
C MET A 32 -5.93 8.72 0.83
N ARG A 33 -6.76 8.93 -0.21
CA ARG A 33 -8.21 8.78 -0.12
C ARG A 33 -8.61 7.34 0.26
N GLY A 34 -9.38 7.22 1.34
CA GLY A 34 -9.83 5.94 1.90
C GLY A 34 -8.90 5.33 2.95
N LEU A 35 -7.64 5.79 3.06
CA LEU A 35 -6.61 5.11 3.85
C LEU A 35 -6.89 5.08 5.36
N ASN A 36 -7.58 6.09 5.89
CA ASN A 36 -7.97 6.17 7.29
C ASN A 36 -9.47 5.88 7.51
N GLU A 37 -10.16 5.33 6.51
CA GLU A 37 -11.55 4.93 6.69
C GLU A 37 -11.63 3.61 7.46
N VAL A 38 -12.63 3.50 8.34
CA VAL A 38 -12.87 2.31 9.16
C VAL A 38 -13.05 1.05 8.30
N SER A 39 -13.67 1.20 7.13
CA SER A 39 -13.87 0.13 6.14
C SER A 39 -12.55 -0.44 5.66
N PHE A 40 -11.59 0.43 5.30
CA PHE A 40 -10.27 0.02 4.84
C PHE A 40 -9.44 -0.59 5.98
N SER A 41 -9.46 0.02 7.17
CA SER A 41 -8.76 -0.52 8.34
C SER A 41 -9.25 -1.92 8.72
N ALA A 42 -10.57 -2.15 8.72
CA ALA A 42 -11.14 -3.47 8.97
C ALA A 42 -10.77 -4.48 7.87
N HIS A 43 -10.81 -4.05 6.61
CA HIS A 43 -10.40 -4.90 5.48
C HIS A 43 -8.95 -5.34 5.59
N ILE A 44 -8.01 -4.40 5.72
CA ILE A 44 -6.58 -4.73 5.70
C ILE A 44 -6.17 -5.51 6.95
N ALA A 45 -6.80 -5.26 8.11
CA ALA A 45 -6.59 -6.05 9.33
C ALA A 45 -7.05 -7.52 9.17
N SER A 46 -8.12 -7.77 8.40
CA SER A 46 -8.66 -9.12 8.19
C SER A 46 -7.81 -10.01 7.28
N LYS A 47 -6.83 -9.44 6.57
CA LYS A 47 -6.02 -10.14 5.58
C LYS A 47 -4.56 -10.16 6.00
N ALA A 48 -4.00 -11.33 6.32
CA ALA A 48 -2.64 -11.44 6.87
C ALA A 48 -1.55 -10.94 5.90
N ASP A 49 -1.77 -11.11 4.62
CA ASP A 49 -0.81 -10.95 3.52
C ASP A 49 -1.09 -9.72 2.63
N HIS A 50 -2.00 -8.84 3.04
CA HIS A 50 -2.26 -7.57 2.37
C HIS A 50 -1.46 -6.45 3.04
N PHE A 51 -0.74 -5.66 2.23
CA PHE A 51 0.19 -4.64 2.71
C PHE A 51 0.10 -3.33 1.91
N ILE A 52 0.57 -2.25 2.55
CA ILE A 52 0.74 -0.93 1.97
C ILE A 52 2.24 -0.69 1.80
N TYR A 53 2.70 -0.61 0.55
CA TYR A 53 4.09 -0.39 0.19
C TYR A 53 4.34 1.08 -0.12
N CYS A 54 5.44 1.63 0.39
CA CYS A 54 5.87 2.99 0.08
C CYS A 54 7.37 3.16 0.36
N SER A 55 7.93 4.34 0.02
CA SER A 55 9.31 4.66 0.39
C SER A 55 9.49 4.71 1.92
N GLU A 56 10.73 4.54 2.39
CA GLU A 56 11.06 4.66 3.82
C GLU A 56 10.61 6.00 4.42
N VAL A 57 10.82 7.10 3.70
CA VAL A 57 10.42 8.44 4.14
C VAL A 57 8.90 8.58 4.22
N SER A 58 8.17 8.10 3.19
CA SER A 58 6.70 8.10 3.22
C SER A 58 6.15 7.23 4.34
N ALA A 59 6.78 6.08 4.64
CA ALA A 59 6.37 5.24 5.76
C ALA A 59 6.49 5.96 7.11
N GLN A 60 7.56 6.73 7.35
CA GLN A 60 7.71 7.49 8.60
C GLN A 60 6.65 8.58 8.73
N ILE A 61 6.37 9.31 7.63
CA ILE A 61 5.31 10.32 7.61
C ILE A 61 3.96 9.66 7.87
N LEU A 62 3.66 8.57 7.16
CA LEU A 62 2.40 7.83 7.28
C LEU A 62 2.20 7.27 8.69
N LYS A 63 3.24 6.72 9.33
CA LYS A 63 3.18 6.23 10.72
C LYS A 63 2.78 7.31 11.71
N ASN A 64 3.27 8.54 11.51
CA ASN A 64 2.88 9.67 12.36
C ASN A 64 1.42 10.12 12.09
N LEU A 65 1.01 10.15 10.82
CA LEU A 65 -0.36 10.52 10.43
C LEU A 65 -1.40 9.47 10.89
N MET A 66 -1.02 8.20 10.93
CA MET A 66 -1.89 7.05 11.27
C MET A 66 -1.60 6.49 12.67
N ARG A 67 -1.00 7.28 13.56
CA ARG A 67 -0.53 6.81 14.88
C ARG A 67 -1.60 6.12 15.74
N ASP A 68 -2.87 6.47 15.55
CA ASP A 68 -4.02 5.95 16.30
C ASP A 68 -4.72 4.79 15.55
N ASN A 69 -4.19 4.35 14.40
CA ASN A 69 -4.77 3.32 13.54
C ASN A 69 -3.83 2.10 13.45
N GLU A 70 -3.81 1.29 14.52
CA GLU A 70 -2.94 0.11 14.65
C GLU A 70 -3.09 -0.87 13.47
N SER A 71 -4.30 -1.03 12.95
CA SER A 71 -4.60 -1.89 11.79
C SER A 71 -3.83 -1.48 10.55
N VAL A 72 -3.76 -0.18 10.25
CA VAL A 72 -2.99 0.33 9.10
C VAL A 72 -1.49 0.29 9.40
N LEU A 73 -1.07 0.69 10.61
CA LEU A 73 0.33 0.71 11.01
C LEU A 73 1.02 -0.65 10.88
N ALA A 74 0.33 -1.73 11.27
CA ALA A 74 0.84 -3.10 11.18
C ALA A 74 1.05 -3.58 9.74
N LYS A 75 0.53 -2.85 8.75
CA LYS A 75 0.49 -3.24 7.34
C LYS A 75 1.36 -2.39 6.43
N ILE A 76 2.09 -1.42 6.98
CA ILE A 76 3.03 -0.60 6.22
C ILE A 76 4.34 -1.38 6.00
N GLN A 77 4.71 -1.54 4.74
CA GLN A 77 5.97 -2.12 4.30
C GLN A 77 6.80 -1.08 3.54
N THR A 78 8.08 -0.98 3.88
CA THR A 78 9.00 -0.04 3.23
C THR A 78 9.71 -0.69 2.06
N LEU A 79 9.83 0.04 0.97
CA LEU A 79 10.66 -0.33 -0.17
C LEU A 79 11.80 0.69 -0.33
N THR A 80 12.98 0.22 -0.71
CA THR A 80 14.15 1.07 -0.97
C THR A 80 14.10 1.64 -2.38
N LEU A 81 14.76 2.78 -2.63
CA LEU A 81 14.94 3.26 -4.00
C LEU A 81 15.66 2.21 -4.86
N GLY A 82 15.25 2.10 -6.13
CA GLY A 82 15.70 1.01 -7.00
C GLY A 82 14.80 -0.23 -6.92
N PRO A 83 15.27 -1.39 -7.41
CA PRO A 83 14.47 -2.60 -7.55
C PRO A 83 14.25 -3.33 -6.21
N ASN A 84 13.02 -3.78 -5.97
CA ASN A 84 12.60 -4.56 -4.81
C ASN A 84 11.75 -5.74 -5.28
N LEU A 85 12.01 -6.92 -4.73
CA LEU A 85 11.14 -8.08 -4.95
C LEU A 85 10.02 -8.08 -3.91
N VAL A 86 8.77 -8.14 -4.37
CA VAL A 86 7.56 -8.15 -3.54
C VAL A 86 6.70 -9.34 -3.93
N GLN A 87 6.25 -10.10 -2.93
CA GLN A 87 5.32 -11.20 -3.14
C GLN A 87 3.91 -10.72 -2.86
N VAL A 88 3.04 -10.80 -3.86
CA VAL A 88 1.67 -10.30 -3.81
C VAL A 88 0.69 -11.47 -3.91
N PRO A 89 -0.26 -11.64 -2.97
CA PRO A 89 -1.27 -12.69 -3.06
C PRO A 89 -2.13 -12.53 -4.31
N ILE A 90 -2.44 -13.64 -4.98
CA ILE A 90 -3.47 -13.65 -6.02
C ILE A 90 -4.82 -13.79 -5.32
N LEU A 91 -5.75 -12.88 -5.62
CA LEU A 91 -7.08 -12.88 -5.02
C LEU A 91 -7.78 -14.25 -5.23
N ASP A 92 -8.42 -14.75 -4.16
CA ASP A 92 -9.13 -16.03 -4.13
C ASP A 92 -8.28 -17.24 -4.56
N SER A 93 -6.98 -17.19 -4.25
CA SER A 93 -6.01 -18.23 -4.58
C SER A 93 -4.97 -18.39 -3.47
N ASP A 94 -4.41 -19.60 -3.35
CA ASP A 94 -3.27 -19.88 -2.48
C ASP A 94 -1.92 -19.52 -3.13
N TYR A 95 -1.94 -19.01 -4.37
CA TYR A 95 -0.74 -18.61 -5.10
C TYR A 95 -0.35 -17.15 -4.85
N GLN A 96 0.95 -16.88 -4.93
CA GLN A 96 1.52 -15.54 -4.89
C GLN A 96 2.23 -15.21 -6.21
N LEU A 97 2.20 -13.94 -6.57
CA LEU A 97 2.92 -13.38 -7.70
C LEU A 97 4.20 -12.70 -7.20
N ASP A 98 5.34 -13.11 -7.75
CA ASP A 98 6.61 -12.39 -7.58
C ASP A 98 6.63 -11.16 -8.50
N LEU A 99 6.69 -9.98 -7.89
CA LEU A 99 6.66 -8.71 -8.59
C LEU A 99 7.92 -7.89 -8.26
N VAL A 100 8.58 -7.38 -9.29
CA VAL A 100 9.72 -6.47 -9.12
C VAL A 100 9.23 -5.03 -9.21
N VAL A 101 9.27 -4.30 -8.09
CA VAL A 101 8.94 -2.88 -7.98
C VAL A 101 10.21 -2.06 -8.00
N THR A 102 10.35 -1.12 -8.93
CA THR A 102 11.48 -0.18 -8.93
C THR A 102 10.99 1.19 -8.52
N LEU A 103 11.37 1.65 -7.32
CA LEU A 103 11.02 3.01 -6.89
C LEU A 103 12.00 4.01 -7.48
N ILE A 104 11.46 4.98 -8.21
CA ILE A 104 12.22 6.05 -8.86
C ILE A 104 11.89 7.37 -8.16
N PRO A 105 12.87 8.18 -7.72
CA PRO A 105 12.59 9.46 -7.09
C PRO A 105 11.74 10.37 -7.99
N ALA A 106 10.62 10.89 -7.47
CA ALA A 106 9.71 11.73 -8.24
C ALA A 106 10.02 13.24 -8.15
N GLY A 107 10.82 13.66 -7.16
CA GLY A 107 11.19 15.07 -6.98
C GLY A 107 10.03 16.00 -6.60
N HIS A 108 8.92 15.47 -6.11
CA HIS A 108 7.70 16.24 -5.80
C HIS A 108 7.64 16.68 -4.33
N CYS A 109 7.87 15.76 -3.40
CA CYS A 109 7.97 16.06 -1.97
C CYS A 109 8.82 15.00 -1.24
N LEU A 110 8.98 15.13 0.08
CA LEU A 110 9.76 14.18 0.86
C LEU A 110 9.15 12.77 0.77
N GLY A 111 9.96 11.82 0.28
CA GLY A 111 9.54 10.42 0.09
C GLY A 111 8.79 10.14 -1.20
N SER A 112 8.56 11.13 -2.06
CA SER A 112 7.82 10.92 -3.30
C SER A 112 8.57 10.05 -4.30
N CYS A 113 7.89 9.04 -4.84
CA CYS A 113 8.42 8.08 -5.80
C CYS A 113 7.39 7.74 -6.90
N MET A 114 7.91 7.35 -8.06
CA MET A 114 7.20 6.64 -9.13
C MET A 114 7.48 5.15 -9.04
#